data_AF-A0A4V0I721-F1
#
_entry.id   AF-A0A4V0I721-F1
#
_cell.length_a   1.000
_cell.length_b   1.000
_cell.length_c   1.000
_cell.angle_alpha   90.00
_cell.angle_beta   90.00
_cell.angle_gamma   90.00
#
_symmetry.space_group_name_H-M   'P 1'
#
loop_
_entity.id
_entity.type
_entity.pdbx_description
1 polymer ?
#
loop_
_entity_poly.entity_id
_entity_poly.type
_entity_poly.pdbx_seq_one_letter_code
_entity_poly.pdbx_strand_id
1 'polypeptide(L)'
;MKTLWTSAALLAGLFVAAGCGQKPAENAGGDPKGKEVAKGGDKKAAPADPSDEDGGEWCNPHGVAEEACSMCSSKAAKEFKAKGDWCDKHERAKSQCYVCDPSLLEKAKLTYKAKYGKEMPTPKKNMPEKQ
;
A
#
# COMPACT_ATOMS: atom_id res chain seq x y z
N MET A 1 22.94 39.04 -28.27
CA MET A 1 22.10 39.86 -29.18
C MET A 1 20.81 39.07 -29.40
N LYS A 2 19.76 39.39 -28.64
CA LYS A 2 18.54 40.09 -29.10
C LYS A 2 17.61 39.16 -29.91
N THR A 3 16.64 38.62 -29.16
CA THR A 3 15.24 38.22 -29.46
C THR A 3 14.67 38.55 -30.83
N LEU A 4 13.72 37.73 -31.32
CA LEU A 4 12.47 38.00 -32.10
C LEU A 4 11.85 36.61 -32.47
N TRP A 5 10.55 36.29 -32.48
CA TRP A 5 9.30 37.03 -32.24
C TRP A 5 8.13 36.03 -32.02
N THR A 6 7.30 36.34 -31.03
CA THR A 6 5.87 36.03 -30.75
C THR A 6 5.00 35.13 -31.64
N SER A 7 4.18 34.30 -30.98
CA SER A 7 2.73 34.12 -31.21
C SER A 7 2.15 33.61 -29.87
N ALA A 8 1.46 34.40 -29.03
CA ALA A 8 0.12 34.97 -29.17
C ALA A 8 -0.99 33.91 -29.34
N ALA A 9 -1.57 33.47 -28.22
CA ALA A 9 -2.99 33.09 -28.12
C ALA A 9 -3.40 32.99 -26.64
N LEU A 10 -3.88 34.12 -26.10
CA LEU A 10 -4.68 34.21 -24.87
C LEU A 10 -6.16 34.17 -25.29
N LEU A 11 -6.90 33.13 -24.90
CA LEU A 11 -8.37 33.13 -24.75
C LEU A 11 -8.69 32.09 -23.65
N ALA A 12 -9.01 32.53 -22.44
CA ALA A 12 -10.37 32.82 -21.94
C ALA A 12 -11.00 31.56 -21.29
N GLY A 13 -11.31 31.65 -20.00
CA GLY A 13 -11.96 30.58 -19.26
C GLY A 13 -12.18 30.91 -17.80
N LEU A 14 -12.90 32.00 -17.54
CA LEU A 14 -13.45 32.37 -16.24
C LEU A 14 -14.48 31.31 -15.81
N PHE A 15 -14.22 30.54 -14.75
CA PHE A 15 -15.26 29.77 -14.07
C PHE A 15 -15.44 30.28 -12.64
N VAL A 16 -16.65 30.78 -12.43
CA VAL A 16 -17.16 31.50 -11.26
C VAL A 16 -17.31 30.56 -10.07
N ALA A 17 -16.81 31.00 -8.91
CA ALA A 17 -17.13 30.41 -7.63
C ALA A 17 -18.51 30.93 -7.16
N ALA A 18 -19.47 30.02 -6.97
CA ALA A 18 -20.69 30.26 -6.20
C ALA A 18 -21.28 28.92 -5.71
N GLY A 19 -21.51 28.79 -4.40
CA GLY A 19 -22.47 27.80 -3.88
C GLY A 19 -22.13 27.15 -2.53
N CYS A 20 -22.18 27.89 -1.43
CA CYS A 20 -22.63 27.35 -0.14
C CYS A 20 -24.15 27.60 -0.07
N GLY A 21 -24.96 26.56 0.17
CA GLY A 21 -26.42 26.73 0.31
C GLY A 21 -27.16 25.39 0.41
N GLN A 22 -28.11 25.28 1.33
CA GLN A 22 -28.56 24.05 1.95
C GLN A 22 -30.07 23.81 1.75
N LYS A 23 -30.46 22.55 1.40
CA LYS A 23 -31.78 21.86 1.55
C LYS A 23 -32.96 22.34 0.66
N PRO A 24 -34.06 21.55 0.44
CA PRO A 24 -34.56 20.38 1.18
C PRO A 24 -34.95 19.13 0.33
N ALA A 25 -35.45 18.12 1.03
CA ALA A 25 -35.78 16.77 0.59
C ALA A 25 -37.21 16.65 0.05
N GLU A 26 -37.41 15.69 -0.87
CA GLU A 26 -38.71 15.07 -1.12
C GLU A 26 -38.51 13.68 -1.75
N ASN A 27 -38.55 12.65 -0.92
CA ASN A 27 -39.14 11.36 -1.28
C ASN A 27 -39.90 10.90 -0.03
N ALA A 28 -41.22 11.00 -0.13
CA ALA A 28 -42.17 10.45 0.81
C ALA A 28 -42.13 8.91 0.73
N GLY A 29 -42.12 8.23 1.87
CA GLY A 29 -42.24 6.78 1.88
C GLY A 29 -41.96 6.08 3.19
N GLY A 30 -42.71 6.41 4.25
CA GLY A 30 -43.09 5.46 5.29
C GLY A 30 -42.13 5.26 6.48
N ASP A 31 -42.57 5.69 7.67
CA ASP A 31 -42.30 5.04 8.96
C ASP A 31 -43.68 4.58 9.49
N PRO A 32 -43.80 3.50 10.27
CA PRO A 32 -43.37 3.67 11.65
C PRO A 32 -42.62 2.47 12.27
N LYS A 33 -41.67 2.81 13.14
CA LYS A 33 -41.44 2.22 14.48
C LYS A 33 -40.31 1.18 14.61
N GLY A 34 -39.12 1.70 14.87
CA GLY A 34 -38.50 1.58 16.20
C GLY A 34 -37.76 0.28 16.53
N LYS A 35 -36.42 0.35 16.46
CA LYS A 35 -35.58 -0.06 17.60
C LYS A 35 -34.20 0.61 17.52
N GLU A 36 -33.98 1.46 18.51
CA GLU A 36 -32.69 1.96 18.98
C GLU A 36 -31.69 0.81 19.15
N VAL A 37 -30.52 0.90 18.51
CA VAL A 37 -29.23 0.50 19.10
C VAL A 37 -28.13 1.39 18.56
N ALA A 38 -27.58 2.22 19.44
CA ALA A 38 -26.28 2.82 19.28
C ALA A 38 -25.21 1.71 19.27
N LYS A 39 -24.28 1.74 18.31
CA LYS A 39 -22.85 1.63 18.60
C LYS A 39 -22.01 1.97 17.38
N GLY A 40 -21.06 2.87 17.58
CA GLY A 40 -19.95 3.10 16.68
C GLY A 40 -19.20 1.80 16.37
N GLY A 41 -18.60 1.79 15.20
CA GLY A 41 -17.81 0.68 14.71
C GLY A 41 -16.83 1.21 13.69
N ASP A 42 -15.87 2.00 14.18
CA ASP A 42 -14.53 2.06 13.64
C ASP A 42 -14.17 0.70 13.05
N LYS A 43 -14.01 0.65 11.73
CA LYS A 43 -13.49 -0.54 11.06
C LYS A 43 -12.00 -0.58 11.33
N LYS A 44 -11.71 -0.95 12.58
CA LYS A 44 -10.49 -1.51 13.12
C LYS A 44 -9.85 -2.35 12.03
N ALA A 45 -8.74 -1.83 11.51
CA ALA A 45 -7.73 -2.64 10.86
C ALA A 45 -7.53 -3.90 11.71
N ALA A 46 -7.56 -5.06 11.05
CA ALA A 46 -7.29 -6.34 11.69
C ALA A 46 -6.02 -6.23 12.55
N PRO A 47 -5.97 -6.84 13.74
CA PRO A 47 -4.79 -6.79 14.58
C PRO A 47 -3.60 -7.34 13.79
N ALA A 48 -2.63 -6.48 13.51
CA ALA A 48 -1.26 -6.91 13.32
C ALA A 48 -0.89 -7.73 14.56
N ASP A 49 -0.51 -8.98 14.33
CA ASP A 49 0.07 -9.83 15.35
C ASP A 49 1.34 -9.12 15.88
N PRO A 50 1.46 -8.86 17.19
CA PRO A 50 2.64 -8.23 17.76
C PRO A 50 3.70 -9.32 17.97
N SER A 51 4.29 -9.81 16.88
CA SER A 51 5.51 -10.59 16.95
C SER A 51 6.71 -9.65 16.79
N ASP A 52 7.14 -9.14 17.94
CA ASP A 52 8.52 -8.74 18.27
C ASP A 52 9.10 -7.51 17.55
N GLU A 53 8.76 -6.33 18.09
CA GLU A 53 9.66 -5.19 18.32
C GLU A 53 10.52 -4.72 17.13
N ASP A 54 9.89 -4.09 16.14
CA ASP A 54 10.05 -2.65 15.88
C ASP A 54 9.01 -2.26 14.82
N GLY A 55 8.20 -1.24 15.10
CA GLY A 55 7.29 -0.64 14.12
C GLY A 55 8.05 0.13 13.03
N GLY A 56 9.02 -0.51 12.38
CA GLY A 56 9.86 0.04 11.33
C GLY A 56 9.29 -0.26 9.95
N GLU A 57 9.71 0.50 8.94
CA GLU A 57 9.21 0.33 7.57
C GLU A 57 9.75 -0.96 6.89
N TRP A 58 10.48 -1.83 7.60
CA TRP A 58 11.15 -3.01 7.06
C TRP A 58 10.90 -4.31 7.85
N CYS A 59 10.47 -5.34 7.12
CA CYS A 59 10.22 -6.68 7.62
C CYS A 59 11.51 -7.47 7.75
N ASN A 60 12.12 -7.44 8.93
CA ASN A 60 13.33 -8.20 9.22
C ASN A 60 13.22 -9.72 8.96
N PRO A 61 12.12 -10.43 9.32
CA PRO A 61 12.07 -11.87 9.07
C PRO A 61 11.97 -12.23 7.58
N HIS A 62 11.38 -11.37 6.74
CA HIS A 62 11.10 -11.68 5.33
C HIS A 62 11.89 -10.86 4.31
N GLY A 63 12.69 -9.88 4.75
CA GLY A 63 13.63 -9.11 3.94
C GLY A 63 12.99 -8.13 2.96
N VAL A 64 11.82 -7.59 3.27
CA VAL A 64 11.08 -6.65 2.40
C VAL A 64 10.49 -5.51 3.21
N ALA A 65 10.00 -4.44 2.59
CA ALA A 65 9.26 -3.40 3.32
C ALA A 65 8.01 -3.98 4.00
N GLU A 66 7.71 -3.56 5.23
CA GLU A 66 6.59 -4.11 6.03
C GLU A 66 5.26 -4.05 5.27
N GLU A 67 4.92 -2.89 4.71
CA GLU A 67 3.67 -2.70 3.97
C GLU A 67 3.57 -3.56 2.70
N ALA A 68 4.71 -3.82 2.08
CA ALA A 68 4.81 -4.63 0.87
C ALA A 68 4.97 -6.12 1.18
N CYS A 69 5.15 -6.52 2.43
CA CYS A 69 5.43 -7.90 2.79
C CYS A 69 4.22 -8.79 2.52
N SER A 70 4.28 -9.59 1.46
CA SER A 70 3.17 -10.48 1.08
C SER A 70 2.86 -11.58 2.10
N MET A 71 3.74 -11.78 3.08
CA MET A 71 3.58 -12.78 4.14
C MET A 71 3.08 -12.19 5.46
N CYS A 72 3.21 -10.88 5.67
CA CYS A 72 2.68 -10.19 6.85
C CYS A 72 1.41 -9.40 6.51
N SER A 73 1.36 -8.77 5.33
CA SER A 73 0.26 -7.94 4.87
C SER A 73 -0.69 -8.71 3.97
N SER A 74 -1.90 -8.97 4.48
CA SER A 74 -3.00 -9.56 3.69
C SER A 74 -3.39 -8.69 2.49
N LYS A 75 -3.23 -7.36 2.59
CA LYS A 75 -3.47 -6.44 1.48
C LYS A 75 -2.44 -6.64 0.38
N ALA A 76 -1.14 -6.66 0.74
CA ALA A 76 -0.07 -6.93 -0.21
C ALA A 76 -0.25 -8.29 -0.89
N ALA A 77 -0.54 -9.34 -0.11
CA ALA A 77 -0.79 -10.68 -0.64
C ALA A 77 -1.90 -10.70 -1.71
N LYS A 78 -3.03 -10.05 -1.43
CA LYS A 78 -4.15 -9.94 -2.39
C LYS A 78 -3.75 -9.18 -3.65
N GLU A 79 -3.01 -8.09 -3.52
CA GLU A 79 -2.55 -7.29 -4.66
C GLU A 79 -1.56 -8.06 -5.54
N PHE A 80 -0.62 -8.80 -4.94
CA PHE A 80 0.31 -9.64 -5.70
C PHE A 80 -0.40 -10.81 -6.40
N LYS A 81 -1.37 -11.45 -5.73
CA LYS A 81 -2.22 -12.48 -6.35
C LYS A 81 -3.02 -11.92 -7.52
N ALA A 82 -3.64 -10.76 -7.36
CA ALA A 82 -4.41 -10.12 -8.43
C ALA A 82 -3.54 -9.75 -9.65
N LYS A 83 -2.25 -9.45 -9.43
CA LYS A 83 -1.26 -9.17 -10.49
C LYS A 83 -0.66 -10.44 -11.11
N GLY A 84 -1.00 -11.63 -10.63
CA GLY A 84 -0.36 -12.89 -11.05
C GLY A 84 1.08 -13.05 -10.55
N ASP A 85 1.53 -12.19 -9.64
CA ASP A 85 2.87 -12.24 -9.03
C ASP A 85 2.85 -13.09 -7.76
N TRP A 86 2.42 -14.33 -7.88
CA TRP A 86 2.29 -15.26 -6.75
C TRP A 86 3.12 -16.53 -6.97
N CYS A 87 3.77 -17.00 -5.92
CA CYS A 87 4.48 -18.27 -5.87
C CYS A 87 3.69 -19.21 -4.96
N ASP A 88 2.96 -20.15 -5.55
CA ASP A 88 2.13 -21.09 -4.78
C ASP A 88 2.94 -22.04 -3.90
N LYS A 89 4.13 -22.45 -4.36
CA LYS A 89 5.00 -23.38 -3.62
C LYS A 89 5.50 -22.82 -2.28
N HIS A 90 5.68 -21.51 -2.21
CA HIS A 90 6.25 -20.82 -1.04
C HIS A 90 5.31 -19.75 -0.47
N GLU A 91 4.03 -19.79 -0.89
CA GLU A 91 2.93 -18.96 -0.41
C GLU A 91 3.27 -17.47 -0.25
N ARG A 92 3.95 -16.90 -1.25
CA ARG A 92 4.36 -15.49 -1.22
C ARG A 92 4.40 -14.86 -2.60
N ALA A 93 4.56 -13.54 -2.66
CA ALA A 93 4.76 -12.84 -3.91
C ALA A 93 6.00 -13.39 -4.65
N LYS A 94 5.87 -13.68 -5.94
CA LYS A 94 6.95 -14.28 -6.72
C LYS A 94 8.15 -13.34 -6.82
N SER A 95 7.91 -12.03 -6.95
CA SER A 95 8.90 -10.95 -6.86
C SER A 95 9.60 -10.81 -5.50
N GLN A 96 9.15 -11.53 -4.47
CA GLN A 96 9.76 -11.54 -3.15
C GLN A 96 10.38 -12.91 -2.82
N CYS A 97 10.20 -13.93 -3.66
CA CYS A 97 10.54 -15.30 -3.33
C CYS A 97 12.02 -15.64 -3.56
N TYR A 98 12.86 -15.43 -2.53
CA TYR A 98 14.30 -15.72 -2.60
C TYR A 98 14.64 -17.20 -2.75
N VAL A 99 13.71 -18.10 -2.43
CA VAL A 99 13.87 -19.54 -2.66
C VAL A 99 13.81 -19.85 -4.16
N CYS A 100 12.93 -19.18 -4.90
CA CYS A 100 12.80 -19.37 -6.36
C CYS A 100 13.81 -18.53 -7.15
N ASP A 101 14.13 -17.33 -6.69
CA ASP A 101 15.15 -16.46 -7.31
C ASP A 101 16.00 -15.79 -6.21
N PRO A 102 17.16 -16.39 -5.87
CA PRO A 102 18.10 -15.83 -4.89
C PRO A 102 18.61 -14.43 -5.25
N SER A 103 18.58 -14.03 -6.53
CA SER A 103 19.04 -12.71 -6.98
C SER A 103 18.16 -11.58 -6.42
N LEU A 104 16.90 -11.89 -6.08
CA LEU A 104 15.99 -10.94 -5.43
C LEU A 104 16.46 -10.57 -4.02
N LEU A 105 17.22 -11.44 -3.34
CA LEU A 105 17.79 -11.15 -2.02
C LEU A 105 18.85 -10.06 -2.11
N GLU A 106 19.74 -10.14 -3.10
CA GLU A 106 20.77 -9.11 -3.31
C GLU A 106 20.14 -7.76 -3.65
N LYS A 107 19.09 -7.75 -4.47
CA LYS A 107 18.31 -6.52 -4.73
C LYS A 107 17.71 -5.96 -3.45
N ALA A 108 17.09 -6.81 -2.62
CA ALA A 108 16.53 -6.37 -1.35
C ALA A 108 17.59 -5.79 -0.40
N LYS A 109 18.77 -6.42 -0.30
CA LYS A 109 19.93 -5.90 0.46
C LYS A 109 20.38 -4.53 -0.05
N LEU A 110 20.48 -4.36 -1.36
CA LEU A 110 20.86 -3.07 -1.96
C LEU A 110 19.82 -1.99 -1.68
N THR A 111 18.52 -2.29 -1.84
CA THR A 111 17.43 -1.36 -1.49
C THR A 111 17.49 -0.98 -0.02
N TYR A 112 17.69 -1.95 0.88
CA TYR A 112 17.84 -1.69 2.30
C TYR A 112 19.04 -0.80 2.60
N LYS A 113 20.21 -1.12 2.06
CA LYS A 113 21.43 -0.33 2.26
C LYS A 113 21.29 1.09 1.71
N ALA A 114 20.65 1.26 0.56
CA ALA A 114 20.38 2.57 0.00
C ALA A 114 19.43 3.40 0.89
N LYS A 115 18.44 2.76 1.52
CA LYS A 115 17.47 3.43 2.39
C LYS A 115 18.03 3.76 3.79
N TYR A 116 18.79 2.84 4.38
CA TYR A 116 19.18 2.91 5.79
C TYR A 116 20.68 3.10 6.03
N GLY A 117 21.51 3.05 4.99
CA GLY A 117 22.98 3.19 5.10
C GLY A 117 23.70 2.02 5.78
N LYS A 118 22.97 0.98 6.20
CA LYS A 118 23.49 -0.21 6.89
C LYS A 118 23.18 -1.49 6.11
N GLU A 119 23.89 -2.56 6.43
CA GLU A 119 23.62 -3.88 5.86
C GLU A 119 22.29 -4.43 6.36
N MET A 120 21.57 -5.12 5.47
CA MET A 120 20.28 -5.72 5.81
C MET A 120 20.48 -6.90 6.75
N PRO A 121 19.70 -6.98 7.85
CA PRO A 121 19.69 -8.20 8.66
C PRO A 121 19.28 -9.38 7.79
N THR A 122 19.92 -10.53 8.01
CA THR A 122 19.61 -11.73 7.22
C THR A 122 18.17 -12.16 7.51
N PRO A 123 17.31 -12.32 6.47
CA PRO A 123 15.95 -12.80 6.66
C PRO A 123 15.95 -14.17 7.32
N LYS A 124 15.22 -14.34 8.42
CA LYS A 124 15.10 -15.62 9.12
C LYS A 124 14.17 -16.60 8.41
N LYS A 125 13.24 -16.09 7.61
CA LYS A 125 12.27 -16.87 6.83
C LYS A 125 12.49 -16.59 5.34
N ASN A 126 12.25 -17.61 4.52
CA ASN A 126 12.36 -17.57 3.07
C ASN A 126 13.77 -17.35 2.50
N MET A 127 14.79 -17.84 3.19
CA MET A 127 16.11 -17.97 2.57
C MET A 127 16.12 -19.21 1.67
N PRO A 128 16.81 -19.19 0.51
CA PRO A 128 17.13 -20.43 -0.18
C PRO A 128 17.84 -21.36 0.81
N GLU A 129 17.41 -22.62 0.90
CA GLU A 129 18.13 -23.60 1.72
C GLU A 129 19.59 -23.60 1.29
N LYS A 130 20.49 -23.44 2.26
CA LYS A 130 21.93 -23.54 2.00
C LYS A 130 22.17 -24.99 1.58
N GLN A 131 22.39 -25.21 0.28
CA GLN A 131 22.89 -26.48 -0.24
C GLN A 131 24.25 -26.78 0.39
#